data_AF-A0AAE3J1G8-F1
#
_entry.id   AF-A0AAE3J1G8-F1
#
_cell.length_a   1.000
_cell.length_b   1.000
_cell.length_c   1.000
_cell.angle_alpha   90.00
_cell.angle_beta   90.00
_cell.angle_gamma   90.00
#
_symmetry.space_group_name_H-M   'P 1'
#
loop_
_entity.id
_entity.type
_entity.pdbx_description
1 polymer ?
#
loop_
_entity_poly.entity_id
_entity_poly.type
_entity_poly.pdbx_seq_one_letter_code
_entity_poly.pdbx_strand_id
1 'polypeptide(L)'
;MERFERLAARHAEWSQATFGADNERDYTGPLNHLEKEIGEIRLAPADGSEWADAFLLLLDAARRAGFSATDLLQEAEDKLVINIKRKWQEPNEDGSVEHVRNEEKSDAI
;
A
#
# COMPACT_ATOMS: atom_id res chain seq x y z
N MET A 1 11.05 -12.14 8.25
CA MET A 1 10.95 -10.74 8.71
C MET A 1 12.21 -9.94 8.38
N GLU A 2 13.41 -10.42 8.73
CA GLU A 2 14.64 -9.61 8.58
C GLU A 2 14.92 -9.04 7.17
N ARG A 3 14.60 -9.77 6.09
CA ARG A 3 14.85 -9.25 4.71
C ARG A 3 13.97 -8.04 4.39
N PHE A 4 12.73 -8.05 4.86
CA PHE A 4 11.77 -6.98 4.61
C PHE A 4 12.12 -5.73 5.42
N GLU A 5 12.42 -5.89 6.71
CA GLU A 5 12.88 -4.79 7.57
C GLU A 5 14.18 -4.17 7.05
N ARG A 6 15.15 -4.99 6.61
CA ARG A 6 16.38 -4.48 5.98
C ARG A 6 16.11 -3.71 4.70
N LEU A 7 15.17 -4.16 3.88
CA LEU A 7 14.77 -3.43 2.67
C LEU A 7 14.15 -2.08 3.04
N ALA A 8 13.17 -2.07 3.95
CA ALA A 8 12.47 -0.86 4.37
C ALA A 8 13.41 0.16 5.01
N ALA A 9 14.34 -0.29 5.86
CA ALA A 9 15.34 0.59 6.49
C ALA A 9 16.28 1.23 5.47
N ARG A 10 16.85 0.42 4.54
CA ARG A 10 17.72 0.93 3.47
C ARG A 10 17.00 1.90 2.54
N HIS A 11 15.74 1.60 2.23
CA HIS A 11 14.91 2.46 1.41
C HIS A 11 14.59 3.78 2.12
N ALA A 12 14.25 3.74 3.41
CA ALA A 12 14.00 4.93 4.22
C ALA A 12 15.22 5.86 4.28
N GLU A 13 16.41 5.29 4.57
CA GLU A 13 17.67 6.06 4.63
C GLU A 13 17.95 6.77 3.31
N TRP A 14 17.84 6.06 2.19
CA TRP A 14 18.04 6.64 0.86
C TRP A 14 16.95 7.69 0.52
N SER A 15 15.68 7.40 0.79
CA SER A 15 14.55 8.30 0.52
C SER A 15 14.68 9.61 1.32
N GLN A 16 15.01 9.54 2.61
CA GLN A 16 15.22 10.71 3.44
C GLN A 16 16.41 11.54 2.94
N ALA A 17 17.53 10.90 2.59
CA ALA A 17 18.70 11.58 2.07
C ALA A 17 18.47 12.25 0.70
N THR A 18 17.61 11.67 -0.14
CA THR A 18 17.37 12.14 -1.52
C THR A 18 16.23 13.15 -1.61
N PHE A 19 15.15 12.92 -0.86
CA PHE A 19 13.89 13.65 -1.02
C PHE A 19 13.50 14.50 0.19
N GLY A 20 14.27 14.45 1.28
CA GLY A 20 14.00 15.21 2.51
C GLY A 20 13.41 14.34 3.62
N ALA A 21 13.62 14.82 4.85
CA ALA A 21 13.23 14.15 6.08
C ALA A 21 11.71 14.09 6.24
N ASP A 22 11.24 13.26 7.18
CA ASP A 22 9.80 12.99 7.34
C ASP A 22 9.03 14.16 7.92
N ASN A 23 9.72 15.06 8.62
CA ASN A 23 9.16 16.33 9.09
C ASN A 23 9.15 17.43 8.00
N GLU A 24 9.81 17.21 6.87
CA GLU A 24 9.87 18.15 5.74
C GLU A 24 8.92 17.75 4.61
N ARG A 25 8.67 16.44 4.46
CA ARG A 25 7.89 15.87 3.38
C ARG A 25 6.94 14.80 3.87
N ASP A 26 5.65 15.01 3.58
CA ASP A 26 4.56 14.11 3.96
C ASP A 26 4.38 12.91 3.00
N TYR A 27 3.40 12.07 3.32
CA TYR A 27 3.03 10.88 2.55
C TYR A 27 2.35 11.20 1.21
N THR A 28 1.91 12.43 0.95
CA THR A 28 1.15 12.82 -0.24
C THR A 28 1.98 12.65 -1.52
N GLY A 29 3.26 13.03 -1.47
CA GLY A 29 4.18 12.91 -2.62
C GLY A 29 4.31 11.47 -3.14
N PRO A 30 4.70 10.49 -2.29
CA PRO A 30 4.79 9.10 -2.69
C PRO A 30 3.46 8.49 -3.14
N LEU A 31 2.31 8.86 -2.54
CA LEU A 31 1.00 8.38 -3.01
C LEU A 31 0.66 8.87 -4.41
N ASN A 32 0.89 10.16 -4.70
CA ASN A 32 0.69 10.70 -6.04
C ASN A 32 1.61 10.05 -7.09
N HIS A 33 2.78 9.56 -6.67
CA HIS A 33 3.67 8.82 -7.55
C HIS A 33 3.17 7.39 -7.75
N LEU A 34 2.74 6.72 -6.67
CA LEU A 34 2.18 5.37 -6.70
C LEU A 34 1.01 5.26 -7.68
N GLU A 35 0.13 6.26 -7.75
CA GLU A 35 -0.96 6.30 -8.74
C GLU A 35 -0.46 6.21 -10.19
N LYS A 36 0.71 6.80 -10.50
CA LYS A 36 1.33 6.72 -11.82
C LYS A 36 1.91 5.33 -12.07
N GLU A 37 2.59 4.76 -11.08
CA GLU A 37 3.15 3.40 -11.17
C GLU A 37 2.07 2.33 -11.36
N ILE A 38 0.88 2.52 -10.81
CA ILE A 38 -0.27 1.63 -11.12
C ILE A 38 -0.61 1.69 -12.62
N GLY A 39 -0.43 2.83 -13.28
CA GLY A 39 -0.55 2.96 -14.73
C GLY A 39 0.55 2.18 -15.48
N GLU A 40 1.79 2.26 -15.01
CA GLU A 40 2.94 1.54 -15.62
C GLU A 40 2.77 0.02 -15.49
N ILE A 41 2.36 -0.47 -14.31
CA ILE A 41 2.00 -1.88 -14.08
C ILE A 41 0.90 -2.34 -15.04
N ARG A 42 -0.12 -1.52 -15.28
CA ARG A 42 -1.21 -1.87 -16.22
C ARG A 42 -0.71 -2.01 -17.66
N LEU A 43 0.30 -1.23 -18.05
CA LEU A 43 0.88 -1.27 -19.39
C LEU A 43 1.91 -2.40 -19.56
N ALA A 44 2.67 -2.71 -18.51
CA ALA A 44 3.74 -3.70 -18.52
C ALA A 44 3.66 -4.67 -17.32
N PRO A 45 2.58 -5.46 -17.16
CA PRO A 45 2.37 -6.28 -15.96
C PRO A 45 3.39 -7.41 -15.79
N ALA A 46 4.09 -7.78 -16.87
CA ALA A 46 5.17 -8.77 -16.85
C ALA A 46 6.52 -8.17 -16.43
N ASP A 47 6.62 -6.85 -16.31
CA ASP A 47 7.82 -6.19 -15.82
C ASP A 47 7.80 -6.10 -14.30
N GLY A 48 8.71 -6.85 -13.66
CA GLY A 48 8.80 -6.90 -12.20
C GLY A 48 9.29 -5.60 -11.56
N SER A 49 9.95 -4.70 -12.31
CA SER A 49 10.39 -3.41 -11.76
C SER A 49 9.22 -2.51 -11.37
N GLU A 50 8.18 -2.46 -12.20
CA GLU A 50 7.01 -1.60 -11.95
C GLU A 50 6.29 -1.97 -10.66
N TRP A 51 6.20 -3.27 -10.37
CA TRP A 51 5.68 -3.77 -9.10
C TRP A 51 6.60 -3.39 -7.92
N ALA A 52 7.91 -3.39 -8.13
CA ALA A 52 8.88 -3.00 -7.11
C ALA A 52 8.81 -1.50 -6.81
N ASP A 53 8.65 -0.66 -7.83
CA ASP A 53 8.49 0.79 -7.67
C ASP A 53 7.22 1.13 -6.91
N ALA A 54 6.07 0.53 -7.29
CA ALA A 54 4.83 0.67 -6.53
C ALA A 54 4.99 0.21 -5.06
N PHE A 55 5.69 -0.91 -4.82
CA PHE A 55 5.92 -1.41 -3.47
C PHE A 55 6.79 -0.46 -2.63
N LEU A 56 7.88 0.06 -3.18
CA LEU A 56 8.75 1.00 -2.48
C LEU A 56 8.03 2.32 -2.18
N LEU A 57 7.18 2.81 -3.10
CA LEU A 57 6.38 4.01 -2.88
C LEU A 57 5.33 3.82 -1.78
N LEU A 58 4.69 2.65 -1.70
CA LEU A 58 3.77 2.32 -0.62
C LEU A 58 4.50 2.30 0.74
N LEU A 59 5.70 1.73 0.80
CA LEU A 59 6.53 1.76 2.00
C LEU A 59 6.94 3.19 2.39
N ASP A 60 7.28 4.04 1.41
CA ASP A 60 7.60 5.45 1.67
C ASP A 60 6.42 6.21 2.26
N ALA A 61 5.24 6.05 1.63
CA ALA A 61 4.01 6.68 2.06
C ALA A 61 3.63 6.27 3.49
N ALA A 62 3.63 4.97 3.77
CA ALA A 62 3.29 4.44 5.09
C ALA A 62 4.23 4.98 6.18
N ARG A 63 5.55 4.98 5.91
CA ARG A 63 6.57 5.52 6.82
C ARG A 63 6.36 7.00 7.08
N ARG A 64 6.13 7.81 6.05
CA ARG A 64 5.86 9.25 6.18
C ARG A 64 4.52 9.55 6.85
N ALA A 65 3.58 8.60 6.83
CA ALA A 65 2.33 8.67 7.60
C ALA A 65 2.48 8.19 9.06
N GLY A 66 3.68 7.77 9.49
CA GLY A 66 3.98 7.37 10.85
C GLY A 66 3.89 5.87 11.13
N PHE A 67 3.72 5.03 10.11
CA PHE A 67 3.69 3.57 10.24
C PHE A 67 5.05 2.96 9.94
N SER A 68 5.58 2.15 10.85
CA SER A 68 6.76 1.34 10.54
C SER A 68 6.43 0.22 9.54
N ALA A 69 7.46 -0.34 8.92
CA ALA A 69 7.27 -1.51 8.05
C ALA A 69 6.64 -2.70 8.81
N THR A 70 6.99 -2.87 10.08
CA THR A 70 6.40 -3.91 10.94
C THR A 70 4.94 -3.61 11.26
N ASP A 71 4.57 -2.34 11.50
CA ASP A 71 3.16 -1.94 11.69
C ASP A 71 2.35 -2.24 10.44
N LEU A 72 2.86 -1.88 9.26
CA LEU A 72 2.18 -2.14 7.98
C LEU A 72 1.97 -3.65 7.73
N LEU A 73 2.96 -4.47 8.09
CA LEU A 73 2.83 -5.93 8.00
C LEU A 73 1.78 -6.47 8.97
N GLN A 74 1.78 -6.01 10.22
CA GLN A 74 0.78 -6.42 11.21
C GLN A 74 -0.64 -6.02 10.77
N GLU A 75 -0.82 -4.79 10.28
CA GLU A 75 -2.10 -4.32 9.73
C GLU A 75 -2.56 -5.18 8.54
N ALA A 76 -1.63 -5.58 7.67
CA ALA A 76 -1.93 -6.47 6.55
C ALA A 76 -2.35 -7.88 7.02
N GLU A 77 -1.69 -8.43 8.04
CA GLU A 77 -2.06 -9.72 8.63
C GLU A 77 -3.44 -9.69 9.29
N ASP A 78 -3.71 -8.67 10.11
CA ASP A 78 -5.00 -8.48 10.76
C ASP A 78 -6.13 -8.28 9.73
N LYS A 79 -5.85 -7.49 8.69
CA LYS A 79 -6.78 -7.28 7.59
C LYS A 79 -7.03 -8.56 6.80
N LEU A 80 -6.02 -9.41 6.59
CA LEU A 80 -6.16 -10.69 5.92
C LEU A 80 -7.09 -11.63 6.69
N VAL A 81 -6.97 -11.70 8.02
CA VAL A 81 -7.88 -12.48 8.88
C VAL A 81 -9.33 -12.03 8.71
N ILE A 82 -9.58 -10.72 8.60
CA ILE A 82 -10.91 -10.18 8.32
C ILE A 82 -11.37 -10.57 6.91
N ASN A 83 -10.52 -10.38 5.89
CA ASN A 83 -10.83 -10.65 4.49
C ASN A 83 -11.18 -12.12 4.22
N ILE A 84 -10.50 -13.06 4.88
CA ILE A 84 -10.78 -14.51 4.80
C ILE A 84 -12.19 -14.84 5.31
N LYS A 85 -12.69 -14.09 6.29
CA LYS A 85 -14.02 -14.32 6.90
C LYS A 85 -15.17 -13.63 6.15
N ARG A 86 -14.86 -12.76 5.18
CA ARG A 86 -15.88 -12.02 4.43
C ARG A 86 -16.54 -12.91 3.38
N LYS A 87 -17.77 -12.55 3.04
CA LYS A 87 -18.40 -13.00 1.80
C LYS A 87 -18.03 -12.03 0.68
N TRP A 88 -17.66 -12.58 -0.47
CA TRP A 88 -17.26 -11.83 -1.65
C TRP A 88 -18.33 -11.96 -2.73
N GLN A 89 -18.53 -10.89 -3.50
CA GLN A 89 -19.43 -10.87 -4.65
C GLN A 89 -18.75 -11.55 -5.86
N GLU A 90 -19.53 -11.79 -6.91
CA GLU A 90 -18.95 -12.12 -8.22
C GLU A 90 -18.17 -10.90 -8.76
N PRO A 91 -17.18 -11.10 -9.65
CA PRO A 91 -16.43 -9.99 -10.25
C PRO A 91 -17.35 -8.98 -10.97
N ASN A 92 -17.04 -7.70 -10.79
CA ASN A 92 -17.64 -6.59 -11.54
C ASN A 92 -17.21 -6.62 -13.02
N GLU A 93 -17.82 -5.77 -13.85
CA GLU A 93 -17.47 -5.67 -15.27
C GLU A 93 -16.00 -5.30 -15.52
N ASP A 94 -15.39 -4.54 -14.60
CA ASP A 94 -13.97 -4.18 -14.65
C ASP A 94 -13.04 -5.26 -14.04
N GLY A 95 -13.60 -6.39 -13.60
CA GLY A 95 -12.90 -7.49 -12.96
C GLY A 95 -12.61 -7.30 -11.47
N SER A 96 -12.98 -6.16 -10.88
CA SER A 96 -12.84 -5.95 -9.43
C SER A 96 -13.80 -6.84 -8.64
N VAL A 97 -13.35 -7.32 -7.47
CA VAL A 97 -14.16 -8.17 -6.58
C VAL A 97 -14.33 -7.45 -5.24
N GLU A 98 -15.57 -7.12 -4.89
CA GLU A 98 -15.88 -6.47 -3.62
C GLU A 98 -16.50 -7.44 -2.61
N HIS A 99 -16.36 -7.11 -1.32
CA HIS A 99 -17.04 -7.86 -0.27
C HIS A 99 -18.48 -7.41 -0.16
N VAL A 100 -19.37 -8.35 0.18
CA VAL A 100 -20.77 -8.03 0.48
C VAL A 100 -20.79 -7.11 1.70
N ARG A 101 -21.24 -5.87 1.50
CA ARG A 101 -21.52 -4.94 2.59
C ARG A 101 -22.87 -5.35 3.19
N ASN A 102 -22.90 -5.73 4.46
CA ASN A 102 -24.18 -5.84 5.15
C ASN A 102 -24.76 -4.42 5.25
N GLU A 103 -25.98 -4.20 4.80
CA GLU A 103 -26.66 -2.89 4.80
C GLU A 103 -26.92 -2.31 6.21
N GLU A 104 -26.42 -2.93 7.28
CA GLU A 104 -26.45 -2.38 8.63
C GLU A 104 -25.20 -1.56 8.93
N LYS A 105 -25.09 -0.39 8.30
CA LYS A 105 -24.48 0.85 8.83
C LYS A 105 -24.55 1.96 7.76
N SER A 106 -25.76 2.19 7.26
CA SER A 106 -26.20 3.51 6.82
C SER A 106 -27.17 3.97 7.90
N ASP A 107 -26.65 4.66 8.91
CA ASP A 107 -27.35 5.62 9.79
C ASP A 107 -26.61 5.70 11.13
N ALA A 108 -25.60 6.59 11.20
CA ALA A 108 -25.22 7.29 12.42
C ALA A 108 -24.21 8.41 12.10
N ILE A 109 -24.80 9.60 11.87
CA ILE A 109 -24.31 10.98 12.11
C ILE A 109 -22.99 11.40 11.45
#